data_AF-U7MPY1-F1
#
_entry.id   AF-U7MPY1-F1
#
_cell.length_a   1.000
_cell.length_b   1.000
_cell.length_c   1.000
_cell.angle_alpha   90.00
_cell.angle_beta   90.00
_cell.angle_gamma   90.00
#
_symmetry.space_group_name_H-M   'P 1'
#
loop_
_entity.id
_entity.type
_entity.pdbx_description
1 polymer ?
#
loop_
_entity_poly.entity_id
_entity_poly.type
_entity_poly.pdbx_seq_one_letter_code
_entity_poly.pdbx_strand_id
1 'polypeptide(L)'
;MRDETPGSAVRSTVNLTAPRLFAPPTPDIPDKYLFLLPAYKVVPCRTVKLPWQKPQNTKADNSDNSTTSADNKSSSAPSNSAQSSPAQANSASPEQTDLPKGYTPKKNKPTPSRKEQEIRRGVRRDPNGASPAQARERRKELKKSMSKQEWKEYKREERQENMRRRKEQQERMDAGDERYLLARDIGPERRYARDWVDSRAFLTNWVMLIALMILGATLLGGINPHAANIISLIGMAIIVILAIEGVILGKRCNNAVRKKFPDSTEAGFRLGFYAYSRATQPRKWRSPKPQVQRGAKV
;
A
#
# COMPACT_ATOMS: atom_id res chain seq x y z
N MET A 1 -15.58 71.76 39.95
CA MET A 1 -15.44 71.05 41.23
C MET A 1 -15.48 69.56 40.92
N ARG A 2 -14.52 68.78 41.43
CA ARG A 2 -14.19 67.42 41.01
C ARG A 2 -13.55 67.34 39.63
N ASP A 3 -12.25 67.16 39.68
CA ASP A 3 -11.39 66.47 38.72
C ASP A 3 -11.86 65.00 38.54
N GLU A 4 -11.37 64.32 37.50
CA GLU A 4 -10.84 62.95 37.60
C GLU A 4 -10.14 62.58 36.29
N THR A 5 -8.97 61.92 36.39
CA THR A 5 -8.23 61.42 35.21
C THR A 5 -8.16 59.90 35.22
N PRO A 6 -8.43 59.27 34.06
CA PRO A 6 -7.78 58.01 33.74
C PRO A 6 -7.21 58.00 32.31
N GLY A 7 -6.16 57.25 31.99
CA GLY A 7 -5.33 56.41 32.84
C GLY A 7 -4.37 55.60 31.97
N SER A 8 -3.08 55.54 32.32
CA SER A 8 -2.06 54.94 31.44
C SER A 8 -2.19 53.42 31.33
N ALA A 9 -2.49 52.92 30.13
CA ALA A 9 -2.65 51.49 29.85
C ALA A 9 -1.28 50.79 29.69
N VAL A 10 -0.61 50.50 30.80
CA VAL A 10 0.66 49.77 30.83
C VAL A 10 0.47 48.35 30.29
N ARG A 11 1.14 48.02 29.18
CA ARG A 11 1.19 46.65 28.63
C ARG A 11 2.04 45.74 29.52
N SER A 12 1.40 44.98 30.40
CA SER A 12 2.05 43.88 31.11
C SER A 12 2.47 42.76 30.14
N THR A 13 3.79 42.55 30.00
CA THR A 13 4.36 41.44 29.23
C THR A 13 4.46 40.19 30.10
N VAL A 14 3.45 39.34 30.03
CA VAL A 14 3.43 38.04 30.74
C VAL A 14 4.42 37.08 30.07
N ASN A 15 5.62 36.94 30.64
CA ASN A 15 6.59 35.93 30.23
C ASN A 15 6.13 34.54 30.69
N LEU A 16 5.67 33.70 29.76
CA LEU A 16 5.36 32.30 30.04
C LEU A 16 6.65 31.46 30.14
N THR A 17 7.18 31.36 31.34
CA THR A 17 8.22 30.37 31.68
C THR A 17 7.67 28.95 31.50
N ALA A 18 8.29 28.16 30.62
CA ALA A 18 7.87 26.77 30.39
C ALA A 18 8.14 25.89 31.64
N PRO A 19 7.23 24.95 31.98
CA PRO A 19 7.43 24.06 33.12
C PRO A 19 8.60 23.12 32.88
N ARG A 20 9.51 23.00 33.87
CA ARG A 20 10.57 21.97 33.83
C ARG A 20 9.93 20.59 33.94
N LEU A 21 10.23 19.71 32.98
CA LEU A 21 9.87 18.30 33.06
C LEU A 21 10.60 17.66 34.24
N PHE A 22 9.83 17.05 35.15
CA PHE A 22 10.34 16.32 36.30
C PHE A 22 10.85 14.95 35.83
N ALA A 23 12.18 14.77 35.80
CA ALA A 23 12.77 13.48 35.50
C ALA A 23 12.62 12.52 36.70
N PRO A 24 12.24 11.25 36.50
CA PRO A 24 12.22 10.27 37.57
C PRO A 24 13.67 9.98 38.04
N PRO A 25 13.89 9.67 39.33
CA PRO A 25 15.19 9.24 39.82
C PRO A 25 15.60 7.93 39.16
N THR A 26 16.86 7.84 38.75
CA THR A 26 17.47 6.57 38.30
C THR A 26 17.65 5.63 39.49
N PRO A 27 17.38 4.32 39.34
CA PRO A 27 17.69 3.35 40.38
C PRO A 27 19.21 3.17 40.50
N ASP A 28 19.75 3.19 41.72
CA ASP A 28 21.14 2.84 41.98
C ASP A 28 21.38 1.34 41.71
N ILE A 29 22.17 1.06 40.67
CA ILE A 29 22.60 -0.31 40.32
C ILE A 29 23.98 -0.53 40.95
N PRO A 30 24.14 -1.48 41.89
CA PRO A 30 25.44 -1.74 42.52
C PRO A 30 26.43 -2.34 41.51
N ASP A 31 27.69 -1.89 41.57
CA ASP A 31 28.75 -2.11 40.56
C ASP A 31 28.95 -3.57 40.11
N LYS A 32 28.63 -4.53 40.98
CA LYS A 32 28.69 -5.97 40.71
C LYS A 32 27.87 -6.45 39.49
N TYR A 33 26.99 -5.62 38.92
CA TYR A 33 26.22 -5.96 37.71
C TYR A 33 26.71 -5.25 36.43
N LEU A 34 27.68 -4.33 36.50
CA LEU A 34 28.16 -3.56 35.33
C LEU A 34 28.85 -4.42 34.25
N PHE A 35 29.31 -5.62 34.60
CA PHE A 35 29.98 -6.56 33.67
C PHE A 35 29.05 -7.34 32.73
N LEU A 36 27.73 -7.28 32.91
CA LEU A 36 26.76 -8.10 32.15
C LEU A 36 25.99 -7.35 31.04
N LEU A 37 26.32 -6.08 30.79
CA LEU A 37 25.71 -5.30 29.71
C LEU A 37 26.61 -5.33 28.45
N PRO A 38 26.11 -5.80 27.28
CA PRO A 38 26.88 -5.75 26.04
C PRO A 38 27.08 -4.28 25.60
N ALA A 39 28.32 -3.91 25.28
CA ALA A 39 28.72 -2.54 24.99
C ALA A 39 28.15 -1.99 23.66
N TYR A 40 26.87 -1.58 23.69
CA TYR A 40 26.23 -0.88 22.59
C TYR A 40 26.87 0.50 22.37
N LYS A 41 27.68 0.62 21.31
CA LYS A 41 28.16 1.92 20.83
C LYS A 41 26.97 2.77 20.40
N VAL A 42 26.66 3.80 21.20
CA VAL A 42 25.67 4.82 20.83
C VAL A 42 26.23 5.62 19.65
N VAL A 43 25.79 5.29 18.44
CA VAL A 43 26.08 6.09 17.24
C VAL A 43 25.21 7.34 17.30
N PRO A 44 25.77 8.56 17.35
CA PRO A 44 24.96 9.78 17.36
C PRO A 44 24.24 9.94 16.02
N CYS A 45 22.91 9.88 16.04
CA CYS A 45 22.08 10.06 14.85
C CYS A 45 22.31 11.44 14.24
N ARG A 46 22.97 11.50 13.08
CA ARG A 46 23.01 12.71 12.25
C ARG A 46 21.58 13.18 11.97
N THR A 47 21.30 14.44 12.26
CA THR A 47 19.99 15.06 12.07
C THR A 47 19.67 15.16 10.57
N VAL A 48 18.83 14.23 10.08
CA VAL A 48 18.38 14.23 8.68
C VAL A 48 17.52 15.48 8.45
N LYS A 49 18.01 16.40 7.62
CA LYS A 49 17.36 17.69 7.36
C LYS A 49 16.09 17.49 6.56
N LEU A 50 14.95 17.82 7.16
CA LEU A 50 13.61 17.55 6.59
C LEU A 50 13.24 18.59 5.51
N PRO A 51 12.58 18.18 4.40
CA PRO A 51 12.49 18.95 3.16
C PRO A 51 11.60 20.22 3.22
N TRP A 52 11.10 20.60 4.39
CA TRP A 52 10.34 21.84 4.63
C TRP A 52 11.10 22.89 5.47
N GLN A 53 12.30 22.56 6.00
CA GLN A 53 13.11 23.52 6.75
C GLN A 53 13.86 24.48 5.82
N LYS A 54 13.37 25.72 5.72
CA LYS A 54 14.09 26.82 5.05
C LYS A 54 15.42 27.10 5.78
N PRO A 55 16.51 27.40 5.06
CA PRO A 55 17.78 27.78 5.70
C PRO A 55 17.63 29.14 6.39
N GLN A 56 18.09 29.23 7.64
CA GLN A 56 18.43 30.51 8.25
C GLN A 56 19.83 30.92 7.79
N ASN A 57 20.05 32.22 7.65
CA ASN A 57 21.26 32.79 7.06
C ASN A 57 22.12 33.44 8.17
N THR A 58 23.27 32.84 8.48
CA THR A 58 24.24 33.38 9.43
C THR A 58 25.59 33.53 8.72
N LYS A 59 26.09 34.77 8.66
CA LYS A 59 27.45 35.09 8.23
C LYS A 59 28.47 34.75 9.32
N ALA A 60 29.73 34.87 8.91
CA ALA A 60 30.95 34.87 9.71
C ALA A 60 31.47 33.50 10.19
N ASP A 61 32.79 33.31 10.32
CA ASP A 61 33.95 33.80 9.54
C ASP A 61 35.18 32.99 10.02
N ASN A 62 36.19 32.80 9.16
CA ASN A 62 37.52 32.25 9.49
C ASN A 62 37.57 30.79 10.04
N SER A 63 38.69 30.06 9.93
CA SER A 63 39.85 30.19 9.02
C SER A 63 40.59 28.83 8.92
N ASP A 64 41.65 28.82 8.11
CA ASP A 64 42.84 27.96 8.23
C ASP A 64 42.75 26.43 8.00
N ASN A 65 43.04 26.08 6.75
CA ASN A 65 44.26 25.34 6.37
C ASN A 65 44.45 23.89 6.86
N SER A 66 44.46 22.95 5.91
CA SER A 66 45.43 21.83 5.94
C SER A 66 45.62 21.19 4.55
N THR A 67 46.88 21.15 4.12
CA THR A 67 47.36 20.43 2.94
C THR A 67 47.39 18.92 3.20
N THR A 68 47.04 18.07 2.21
CA THR A 68 47.94 17.05 1.64
C THR A 68 47.31 16.24 0.50
N SER A 69 48.20 15.59 -0.27
CA SER A 69 47.97 15.01 -1.59
C SER A 69 47.27 13.64 -1.62
N ALA A 70 46.76 13.34 -2.82
CA ALA A 70 46.42 12.06 -3.42
C ALA A 70 47.05 10.77 -2.86
N ASP A 71 46.33 9.64 -3.05
CA ASP A 71 46.86 8.56 -3.89
C ASP A 71 45.76 7.71 -4.57
N ASN A 72 46.11 6.87 -5.56
CA ASN A 72 45.13 6.30 -6.52
C ASN A 72 45.44 4.87 -7.03
N LYS A 73 44.62 3.87 -6.67
CA LYS A 73 44.53 2.50 -7.26
C LYS A 73 43.23 1.83 -6.76
N SER A 74 42.37 1.09 -7.49
CA SER A 74 42.31 0.42 -8.81
C SER A 74 42.17 -1.11 -8.67
N SER A 75 41.48 -1.76 -9.61
CA SER A 75 41.15 -3.22 -9.70
C SER A 75 40.18 -3.77 -8.63
N SER A 76 39.33 -4.80 -8.88
CA SER A 76 38.91 -5.45 -10.15
C SER A 76 37.60 -6.25 -9.94
N ALA A 77 36.89 -6.56 -11.03
CA ALA A 77 35.79 -7.54 -11.04
C ALA A 77 36.30 -8.98 -11.25
N PRO A 78 35.41 -9.99 -11.14
CA PRO A 78 35.40 -11.04 -12.17
C PRO A 78 33.99 -11.39 -12.68
N SER A 79 33.92 -12.22 -13.73
CA SER A 79 32.69 -12.67 -14.40
C SER A 79 32.88 -14.07 -15.05
N ASN A 80 31.77 -14.77 -15.33
CA ASN A 80 31.58 -15.89 -16.28
C ASN A 80 30.05 -16.15 -16.41
N SER A 81 29.39 -16.43 -17.55
CA SER A 81 29.68 -17.16 -18.81
C SER A 81 29.49 -18.68 -18.70
N ALA A 82 28.77 -19.43 -19.57
CA ALA A 82 27.84 -19.11 -20.70
C ALA A 82 26.49 -19.89 -20.51
N GLN A 83 25.65 -20.43 -21.43
CA GLN A 83 25.42 -20.58 -22.89
C GLN A 83 23.91 -21.04 -23.06
N SER A 84 23.22 -21.39 -24.17
CA SER A 84 23.48 -21.49 -25.63
C SER A 84 22.22 -21.09 -26.49
N SER A 85 21.60 -21.98 -27.30
CA SER A 85 20.51 -21.74 -28.33
C SER A 85 19.91 -23.09 -28.84
N PRO A 86 18.96 -23.24 -29.84
CA PRO A 86 18.35 -22.27 -30.80
C PRO A 86 16.83 -22.42 -31.21
N ALA A 87 16.37 -21.56 -32.16
CA ALA A 87 15.19 -21.65 -33.08
C ALA A 87 13.76 -21.38 -32.51
N GLN A 88 12.73 -20.88 -33.26
CA GLN A 88 12.55 -20.51 -34.70
C GLN A 88 11.39 -19.47 -34.91
N ALA A 89 11.40 -18.69 -36.02
CA ALA A 89 10.31 -18.00 -36.80
C ALA A 89 8.97 -17.50 -36.16
N ASN A 90 8.25 -16.43 -36.57
CA ASN A 90 8.24 -15.43 -37.67
C ASN A 90 7.85 -14.04 -37.07
N SER A 91 8.19 -12.83 -37.57
CA SER A 91 8.42 -12.26 -38.92
C SER A 91 7.21 -11.54 -39.54
N ALA A 92 7.05 -10.25 -39.24
CA ALA A 92 6.27 -9.27 -40.01
C ALA A 92 6.98 -7.91 -39.92
N SER A 93 7.34 -7.30 -41.05
CA SER A 93 8.29 -6.16 -41.09
C SER A 93 7.77 -5.00 -41.96
N PRO A 94 7.84 -3.74 -41.48
CA PRO A 94 7.75 -2.55 -42.32
C PRO A 94 9.14 -2.09 -42.78
N GLU A 95 9.31 -1.99 -44.11
CA GLU A 95 10.39 -1.31 -44.86
C GLU A 95 11.61 -0.80 -44.06
N GLN A 96 12.71 -1.56 -44.14
CA GLN A 96 14.03 -1.03 -43.79
C GLN A 96 14.59 -0.23 -44.97
N THR A 97 14.86 1.05 -44.75
CA THR A 97 15.72 1.85 -45.63
C THR A 97 17.17 1.66 -45.20
N ASP A 98 18.04 1.30 -46.14
CA ASP A 98 19.46 1.08 -45.86
C ASP A 98 20.17 2.40 -45.51
N LEU A 99 20.51 2.53 -44.24
CA LEU A 99 21.15 3.71 -43.67
C LEU A 99 22.62 3.41 -43.33
N PRO A 100 23.57 4.28 -43.71
CA PRO A 100 24.99 3.96 -43.65
C PRO A 100 25.50 3.79 -42.21
N LYS A 101 26.53 2.96 -42.05
CA LYS A 101 27.10 2.57 -40.75
C LYS A 101 27.79 3.77 -40.08
N GLY A 102 27.05 4.45 -39.21
CA GLY A 102 27.42 5.75 -38.64
C GLY A 102 26.28 6.78 -38.64
N TYR A 103 25.15 6.49 -39.32
CA TYR A 103 23.96 7.31 -39.31
C TYR A 103 23.35 7.43 -37.89
N THR A 104 23.62 8.56 -37.24
CA THR A 104 22.81 9.00 -36.11
C THR A 104 21.60 9.77 -36.65
N PRO A 105 20.36 9.40 -36.30
CA PRO A 105 19.18 10.10 -36.80
C PRO A 105 19.20 11.55 -36.32
N LYS A 106 19.02 12.51 -37.24
CA LYS A 106 19.05 13.97 -36.96
C LYS A 106 18.28 14.28 -35.67
N LYS A 107 18.94 14.96 -34.73
CA LYS A 107 18.51 15.16 -33.32
C LYS A 107 17.40 16.22 -33.17
N ASN A 108 16.42 16.18 -34.08
CA ASN A 108 15.34 17.15 -34.27
C ASN A 108 13.96 16.55 -33.98
N LYS A 109 13.87 15.43 -33.24
CA LYS A 109 12.61 15.02 -32.62
C LYS A 109 12.47 15.81 -31.32
N PRO A 110 11.42 16.66 -31.15
CA PRO A 110 11.23 17.41 -29.92
C PRO A 110 11.20 16.48 -28.71
N THR A 111 11.84 16.87 -27.61
CA THR A 111 11.75 16.13 -26.34
C THR A 111 10.28 16.02 -25.97
N PRO A 112 9.70 14.80 -25.86
CA PRO A 112 8.26 14.62 -25.74
C PRO A 112 7.74 15.37 -24.52
N SER A 113 6.62 16.07 -24.67
CA SER A 113 6.11 16.97 -23.64
C SER A 113 5.83 16.19 -22.35
N ARG A 114 5.93 16.84 -21.18
CA ARG A 114 5.66 16.18 -19.89
C ARG A 114 4.30 15.46 -19.89
N LYS A 115 3.25 16.08 -20.46
CA LYS A 115 1.92 15.48 -20.65
C LYS A 115 1.98 14.18 -21.47
N GLU A 116 2.77 14.18 -22.53
CA GLU A 116 2.95 13.07 -23.48
C GLU A 116 3.77 11.92 -22.87
N GLN A 117 4.79 12.23 -22.07
CA GLN A 117 5.50 11.26 -21.24
C GLN A 117 4.58 10.64 -20.17
N GLU A 118 3.71 11.44 -19.53
CA GLU A 118 2.74 10.96 -18.54
C GLU A 118 1.62 10.11 -19.18
N ILE A 119 1.22 10.39 -20.43
CA ILE A 119 0.35 9.52 -21.24
C ILE A 119 1.07 8.21 -21.58
N ARG A 120 2.31 8.27 -22.11
CA ARG A 120 3.08 7.08 -22.51
C ARG A 120 3.48 6.19 -21.34
N ARG A 121 3.58 6.73 -20.12
CA ARG A 121 3.74 5.99 -18.86
C ARG A 121 2.41 5.47 -18.26
N GLY A 122 1.27 5.68 -18.93
CA GLY A 122 -0.04 5.25 -18.46
C GLY A 122 -0.61 6.03 -17.27
N VAL A 123 0.10 7.06 -16.78
CA VAL A 123 -0.31 7.90 -15.65
C VAL A 123 -1.54 8.74 -16.03
N ARG A 124 -1.55 9.27 -17.25
CA ARG A 124 -2.68 10.00 -17.83
C ARG A 124 -3.43 9.11 -18.83
N ARG A 125 -4.44 8.38 -18.35
CA ARG A 125 -5.25 7.44 -19.15
C ARG A 125 -5.99 8.04 -20.34
N ASP A 126 -6.23 9.34 -20.34
CA ASP A 126 -6.92 10.06 -21.41
C ASP A 126 -6.01 11.17 -21.96
N PRO A 127 -5.60 11.13 -23.24
CA PRO A 127 -4.83 12.19 -23.88
C PRO A 127 -5.58 13.53 -23.98
N ASN A 128 -6.90 13.50 -24.18
CA ASN A 128 -7.74 14.65 -24.51
C ASN A 128 -8.52 15.18 -23.31
N GLY A 129 -8.68 14.36 -22.26
CA GLY A 129 -9.39 14.71 -21.03
C GLY A 129 -8.88 16.01 -20.40
N ALA A 130 -9.82 16.81 -19.89
CA ALA A 130 -9.52 18.13 -19.33
C ALA A 130 -8.53 18.07 -18.16
N SER A 131 -7.69 19.09 -18.01
CA SER A 131 -6.90 19.31 -16.80
C SER A 131 -7.82 19.50 -15.58
N PRO A 132 -7.40 19.11 -14.36
CA PRO A 132 -8.14 19.44 -13.14
C PRO A 132 -8.39 20.95 -12.93
N ALA A 133 -7.58 21.83 -13.55
CA ALA A 133 -7.85 23.27 -13.62
C ALA A 133 -9.03 23.57 -14.56
N GLN A 134 -8.92 23.18 -15.84
CA GLN A 134 -9.96 23.32 -16.87
C GLN A 134 -11.31 22.73 -16.45
N ALA A 135 -11.30 21.58 -15.75
CA ALA A 135 -12.52 20.96 -15.20
C ALA A 135 -13.15 21.78 -14.07
N ARG A 136 -12.36 22.57 -13.31
CA ARG A 136 -12.86 23.54 -12.32
C ARG A 136 -13.32 24.83 -12.97
N GLU A 137 -12.64 25.32 -14.01
CA GLU A 137 -13.05 26.48 -14.82
C GLU A 137 -14.40 26.23 -15.49
N ARG A 138 -14.53 25.17 -16.30
CA ARG A 138 -15.79 24.75 -16.93
C ARG A 138 -16.95 24.60 -15.94
N ARG A 139 -16.66 24.15 -14.71
CA ARG A 139 -17.66 24.01 -13.64
C ARG A 139 -18.01 25.33 -12.93
N LYS A 140 -17.11 26.32 -12.92
CA LYS A 140 -17.42 27.71 -12.52
C LYS A 140 -18.28 28.39 -13.58
N GLU A 141 -17.98 28.19 -14.86
CA GLU A 141 -18.75 28.71 -16.00
C GLU A 141 -20.17 28.15 -16.01
N LEU A 142 -20.33 26.83 -15.94
CA LEU A 142 -21.65 26.17 -15.80
C LEU A 142 -22.44 26.67 -14.58
N LYS A 143 -21.76 27.03 -13.49
CA LYS A 143 -22.42 27.64 -12.31
C LYS A 143 -22.83 29.10 -12.54
N LYS A 144 -22.12 29.84 -13.40
CA LYS A 144 -22.47 31.22 -13.77
C LYS A 144 -23.62 31.28 -14.79
N SER A 145 -23.74 30.28 -15.66
CA SER A 145 -24.75 30.24 -16.72
C SER A 145 -26.10 29.63 -16.32
N MET A 146 -26.25 29.14 -15.08
CA MET A 146 -27.48 28.56 -14.55
C MET A 146 -28.01 29.34 -13.36
N SER A 147 -29.32 29.36 -13.16
CA SER A 147 -29.95 29.88 -11.95
C SER A 147 -29.63 29.00 -10.73
N LYS A 148 -29.97 29.53 -9.54
CA LYS A 148 -29.81 28.83 -8.25
C LYS A 148 -30.65 27.54 -8.14
N GLN A 149 -31.74 27.42 -8.92
CA GLN A 149 -32.61 26.24 -8.92
C GLN A 149 -32.06 25.17 -9.88
N GLU A 150 -31.83 25.52 -11.15
CA GLU A 150 -31.24 24.62 -12.15
C GLU A 150 -29.88 24.08 -11.67
N TRP A 151 -29.03 24.93 -11.07
CA TRP A 151 -27.76 24.47 -10.49
C TRP A 151 -27.95 23.44 -9.36
N LYS A 152 -29.03 23.53 -8.57
CA LYS A 152 -29.34 22.55 -7.51
C LYS A 152 -29.77 21.20 -8.10
N GLU A 153 -30.42 21.23 -9.26
CA GLU A 153 -30.97 20.07 -9.97
C GLU A 153 -29.93 19.37 -10.83
N TYR A 154 -29.16 20.11 -11.64
CA TYR A 154 -27.93 19.62 -12.25
C TYR A 154 -27.00 18.97 -11.21
N LYS A 155 -26.86 19.59 -10.03
CA LYS A 155 -26.08 19.01 -8.92
C LYS A 155 -26.76 17.83 -8.22
N ARG A 156 -28.06 17.57 -8.42
CA ARG A 156 -28.78 16.36 -7.95
C ARG A 156 -28.56 15.23 -8.97
N GLU A 157 -28.74 15.53 -10.25
CA GLU A 157 -28.51 14.62 -11.38
C GLU A 157 -27.05 14.15 -11.44
N GLU A 158 -26.08 15.06 -11.35
CA GLU A 158 -24.65 14.72 -11.26
C GLU A 158 -24.37 13.73 -10.11
N ARG A 159 -25.09 13.83 -8.99
CA ARG A 159 -24.99 12.87 -7.87
C ARG A 159 -25.68 11.55 -8.19
N GLN A 160 -26.89 11.57 -8.74
CA GLN A 160 -27.64 10.36 -9.11
C GLN A 160 -26.90 9.56 -10.20
N GLU A 161 -26.36 10.21 -11.22
CA GLU A 161 -25.60 9.57 -12.29
C GLU A 161 -24.28 8.98 -11.77
N ASN A 162 -23.54 9.71 -10.92
CA ASN A 162 -22.34 9.16 -10.27
C ASN A 162 -22.67 7.97 -9.35
N MET A 163 -23.83 7.97 -8.68
CA MET A 163 -24.31 6.81 -7.91
C MET A 163 -24.69 5.65 -8.82
N ARG A 164 -25.35 5.90 -9.96
CA ARG A 164 -25.71 4.88 -10.96
C ARG A 164 -24.45 4.23 -11.56
N ARG A 165 -23.51 5.03 -12.06
CA ARG A 165 -22.21 4.56 -12.59
C ARG A 165 -21.42 3.73 -11.56
N ARG A 166 -21.43 4.12 -10.28
CA ARG A 166 -20.81 3.35 -9.19
C ARG A 166 -21.54 2.03 -8.91
N LYS A 167 -22.87 2.03 -8.93
CA LYS A 167 -23.70 0.82 -8.75
C LYS A 167 -23.47 -0.16 -9.90
N GLU A 168 -23.50 0.31 -11.14
CA GLU A 168 -23.16 -0.47 -12.35
C GLU A 168 -21.76 -1.10 -12.24
N GLN A 169 -20.74 -0.32 -11.82
CA GLN A 169 -19.38 -0.82 -11.61
C GLN A 169 -19.30 -1.88 -10.49
N GLN A 170 -19.99 -1.66 -9.36
CA GLN A 170 -20.04 -2.64 -8.27
C GLN A 170 -20.78 -3.92 -8.71
N GLU A 171 -21.85 -3.80 -9.50
CA GLU A 171 -22.60 -4.95 -10.03
C GLU A 171 -21.78 -5.77 -11.03
N ARG A 172 -20.99 -5.12 -11.89
CA ARG A 172 -20.01 -5.79 -12.77
C ARG A 172 -18.92 -6.52 -11.97
N MET A 173 -18.37 -5.87 -10.96
CA MET A 173 -17.37 -6.44 -10.04
C MET A 173 -17.92 -7.63 -9.25
N ASP A 174 -19.14 -7.51 -8.75
CA ASP A 174 -19.82 -8.53 -7.95
C ASP A 174 -20.22 -9.74 -8.80
N ALA A 175 -20.69 -9.53 -10.03
CA ALA A 175 -21.00 -10.57 -11.00
C ALA A 175 -19.74 -11.33 -11.46
N GLY A 176 -18.58 -10.66 -11.47
CA GLY A 176 -17.30 -11.26 -11.84
C GLY A 176 -16.85 -11.02 -13.29
N ASP A 177 -17.33 -9.95 -13.95
CA ASP A 177 -16.93 -9.58 -15.32
C ASP A 177 -15.43 -9.23 -15.35
N GLU A 178 -14.61 -10.10 -15.95
CA GLU A 178 -13.14 -10.07 -15.82
C GLU A 178 -12.49 -8.75 -16.27
N ARG A 179 -13.18 -7.96 -17.11
CA ARG A 179 -12.76 -6.62 -17.55
C ARG A 179 -12.75 -5.57 -16.43
N TYR A 180 -13.49 -5.79 -15.36
CA TYR A 180 -13.59 -4.88 -14.21
C TYR A 180 -12.73 -5.35 -13.02
N LEU A 181 -12.43 -6.65 -12.95
CA LEU A 181 -11.67 -7.26 -11.86
C LEU A 181 -10.25 -6.67 -11.72
N LEU A 182 -9.73 -6.70 -10.49
CA LEU A 182 -8.32 -6.45 -10.25
C LEU A 182 -7.48 -7.55 -10.91
N ALA A 183 -6.29 -7.21 -11.42
CA ALA A 183 -5.34 -8.16 -12.02
C ALA A 183 -4.89 -9.33 -11.09
N ARG A 184 -5.24 -9.28 -9.80
CA ARG A 184 -5.08 -10.41 -8.86
C ARG A 184 -6.18 -11.48 -8.96
N ASP A 185 -7.37 -11.16 -9.48
CA ASP A 185 -8.54 -12.06 -9.55
C ASP A 185 -8.90 -12.55 -10.97
N ILE A 186 -8.27 -11.97 -12.00
CA ILE A 186 -8.39 -12.36 -13.42
C ILE A 186 -7.71 -13.73 -13.66
N GLY A 187 -8.24 -14.49 -14.63
CA GLY A 187 -7.67 -15.75 -15.13
C GLY A 187 -8.57 -16.97 -14.86
N PRO A 188 -8.65 -17.95 -15.78
CA PRO A 188 -9.56 -19.09 -15.66
C PRO A 188 -9.25 -19.97 -14.46
N GLU A 189 -7.98 -20.13 -14.09
CA GLU A 189 -7.56 -20.93 -12.93
C GLU A 189 -7.88 -20.21 -11.62
N ARG A 190 -7.76 -18.88 -11.60
CA ARG A 190 -8.16 -18.07 -10.44
C ARG A 190 -9.67 -18.00 -10.29
N ARG A 191 -10.43 -17.97 -11.38
CA ARG A 191 -11.89 -18.17 -11.36
C ARG A 191 -12.24 -19.54 -10.79
N TYR A 192 -11.61 -20.61 -11.29
CA TYR A 192 -11.86 -21.95 -10.75
C TYR A 192 -11.48 -22.07 -9.26
N ALA A 193 -10.36 -21.49 -8.84
CA ALA A 193 -9.97 -21.42 -7.44
C ALA A 193 -10.97 -20.63 -6.58
N ARG A 194 -11.54 -19.52 -7.08
CA ARG A 194 -12.63 -18.78 -6.41
C ARG A 194 -13.83 -19.70 -6.17
N ASP A 195 -14.33 -20.36 -7.20
CA ASP A 195 -15.53 -21.20 -7.12
C ASP A 195 -15.28 -22.47 -6.29
N TRP A 196 -14.11 -23.10 -6.41
CA TRP A 196 -13.70 -24.24 -5.60
C TRP A 196 -13.59 -23.90 -4.11
N VAL A 197 -13.09 -22.71 -3.77
CA VAL A 197 -13.09 -22.21 -2.37
C VAL A 197 -14.51 -21.89 -1.93
N ASP A 198 -15.29 -21.19 -2.75
CA ASP A 198 -16.62 -20.72 -2.38
C ASP A 198 -17.68 -21.83 -2.28
N SER A 199 -17.49 -23.00 -2.91
CA SER A 199 -18.41 -24.13 -2.73
C SER A 199 -18.22 -24.88 -1.42
N ARG A 200 -17.17 -24.58 -0.64
CA ARG A 200 -16.81 -25.31 0.58
C ARG A 200 -17.12 -24.52 1.85
N ALA A 201 -17.30 -25.25 2.96
CA ALA A 201 -17.36 -24.71 4.30
C ALA A 201 -15.99 -24.89 4.98
N PHE A 202 -15.54 -23.88 5.71
CA PHE A 202 -14.25 -23.89 6.40
C PHE A 202 -14.38 -23.40 7.84
N LEU A 203 -13.53 -23.91 8.72
CA LEU A 203 -13.45 -23.49 10.12
C LEU A 203 -13.13 -21.99 10.25
N THR A 204 -12.44 -21.39 9.26
CA THR A 204 -12.16 -19.95 9.19
C THR A 204 -13.40 -19.05 9.26
N ASN A 205 -14.59 -19.54 8.88
CA ASN A 205 -15.84 -18.76 9.02
C ASN A 205 -16.27 -18.61 10.49
N TRP A 206 -15.86 -19.53 11.37
CA TRP A 206 -16.18 -19.53 12.80
C TRP A 206 -15.18 -18.72 13.63
N VAL A 207 -14.04 -18.30 13.06
CA VAL A 207 -12.96 -17.62 13.79
C VAL A 207 -13.43 -16.35 14.49
N MET A 208 -14.35 -15.58 13.88
CA MET A 208 -14.91 -14.38 14.53
C MET A 208 -15.73 -14.72 15.79
N LEU A 209 -16.41 -15.87 15.81
CA LEU A 209 -17.19 -16.33 16.96
C LEU A 209 -16.27 -16.95 18.03
N ILE A 210 -15.29 -17.74 17.60
CA ILE A 210 -14.27 -18.34 18.49
C ILE A 210 -13.43 -17.24 19.15
N ALA A 211 -13.02 -16.21 18.41
CA ALA A 211 -12.29 -15.07 18.95
C ALA A 211 -13.15 -14.26 19.95
N LEU A 212 -14.45 -14.09 19.70
CA LEU A 212 -15.37 -13.44 20.64
C LEU A 212 -15.55 -14.27 21.93
N MET A 213 -15.64 -15.61 21.81
CA MET A 213 -15.68 -16.52 22.96
C MET A 213 -14.38 -16.46 23.78
N ILE A 214 -13.21 -16.45 23.13
CA ILE A 214 -11.90 -16.32 23.80
C ILE A 214 -11.76 -14.94 24.46
N LEU A 215 -12.24 -13.86 23.82
CA LEU A 215 -12.23 -12.52 24.40
C LEU A 215 -13.12 -12.44 25.65
N GLY A 216 -14.35 -12.96 25.57
CA GLY A 216 -15.23 -13.06 26.73
C GLY A 216 -14.63 -13.91 27.85
N ALA A 217 -14.09 -15.08 27.52
CA ALA A 217 -13.39 -15.95 28.48
C ALA A 217 -12.18 -15.25 29.11
N THR A 218 -11.41 -14.46 28.36
CA THR A 218 -10.29 -13.68 28.89
C THR A 218 -10.75 -12.58 29.86
N LEU A 219 -11.84 -11.87 29.52
CA LEU A 219 -12.39 -10.81 30.37
C LEU A 219 -12.95 -11.35 31.69
N LEU A 220 -13.63 -12.50 31.68
CA LEU A 220 -14.08 -13.19 32.90
C LEU A 220 -12.91 -13.89 33.63
N GLY A 221 -11.96 -14.44 32.88
CA GLY A 221 -10.80 -15.17 33.37
C GLY A 221 -9.71 -14.30 34.01
N GLY A 222 -9.74 -12.99 33.83
CA GLY A 222 -8.83 -12.04 34.49
C GLY A 222 -8.88 -12.07 36.02
N ILE A 223 -9.91 -12.70 36.60
CA ILE A 223 -10.05 -12.94 38.05
C ILE A 223 -9.12 -14.09 38.53
N ASN A 224 -8.67 -15.00 37.66
CA ASN A 224 -7.83 -16.15 38.02
C ASN A 224 -6.67 -16.37 37.04
N PRO A 225 -5.39 -16.21 37.46
CA PRO A 225 -4.24 -16.32 36.56
C PRO A 225 -4.07 -17.73 35.94
N HIS A 226 -4.52 -18.80 36.61
CA HIS A 226 -4.48 -20.15 36.04
C HIS A 226 -5.47 -20.29 34.87
N ALA A 227 -6.66 -19.69 34.98
CA ALA A 227 -7.65 -19.68 33.90
C ALA A 227 -7.13 -18.90 32.68
N ALA A 228 -6.54 -17.72 32.91
CA ALA A 228 -5.95 -16.89 31.84
C ALA A 228 -4.84 -17.64 31.06
N ASN A 229 -3.97 -18.38 31.75
CA ASN A 229 -2.93 -19.20 31.12
C ASN A 229 -3.51 -20.34 30.25
N ILE A 230 -4.56 -21.02 30.74
CA ILE A 230 -5.25 -22.08 29.98
C ILE A 230 -5.93 -21.50 28.73
N ILE A 231 -6.60 -20.35 28.85
CA ILE A 231 -7.25 -19.66 27.72
C ILE A 231 -6.22 -19.22 26.67
N SER A 232 -5.06 -18.73 27.10
CA SER A 232 -3.94 -18.37 26.21
C SER A 232 -3.42 -19.58 25.43
N LEU A 233 -3.22 -20.72 26.11
CA LEU A 233 -2.78 -21.98 25.48
C LEU A 233 -3.82 -22.51 24.48
N ILE A 234 -5.11 -22.44 24.80
CA ILE A 234 -6.22 -22.79 23.90
C ILE A 234 -6.22 -21.87 22.66
N GLY A 235 -6.03 -20.55 22.85
CA GLY A 235 -5.91 -19.59 21.76
C GLY A 235 -4.74 -19.92 20.82
N MET A 236 -3.58 -20.27 21.37
CA MET A 236 -2.40 -20.69 20.59
C MET A 236 -2.67 -21.99 19.81
N ALA A 237 -3.28 -22.99 20.44
CA ALA A 237 -3.65 -24.24 19.77
C ALA A 237 -4.62 -24.00 18.60
N ILE A 238 -5.59 -23.11 18.77
CA ILE A 238 -6.54 -22.72 17.72
C ILE A 238 -5.83 -22.01 16.55
N ILE A 239 -4.87 -21.13 16.82
CA ILE A 239 -4.05 -20.49 15.77
C ILE A 239 -3.27 -21.54 14.97
N VAL A 240 -2.67 -22.54 15.64
CA VAL A 240 -1.96 -23.65 14.97
C VAL A 240 -2.91 -24.49 14.11
N ILE A 241 -4.10 -24.83 14.61
CA ILE A 241 -5.13 -25.58 13.85
C ILE A 241 -5.56 -24.81 12.59
N LEU A 242 -5.77 -23.49 12.70
CA LEU A 242 -6.14 -22.63 11.56
C LEU A 242 -5.02 -22.50 10.53
N ALA A 243 -3.75 -22.48 10.97
CA ALA A 243 -2.60 -22.49 10.07
C ALA A 243 -2.49 -23.84 9.31
N ILE A 244 -2.68 -24.96 9.99
CA ILE A 244 -2.69 -26.30 9.38
C ILE A 244 -3.83 -26.42 8.35
N GLU A 245 -5.05 -26.03 8.72
CA GLU A 245 -6.20 -25.99 7.80
C GLU A 245 -5.91 -25.09 6.58
N GLY A 246 -5.27 -23.94 6.76
CA GLY A 246 -4.85 -23.05 5.68
C GLY A 246 -3.84 -23.69 4.70
N VAL A 247 -2.87 -24.44 5.21
CA VAL A 247 -1.89 -25.18 4.38
C VAL A 247 -2.56 -26.34 3.64
N ILE A 248 -3.44 -27.10 4.32
CA ILE A 248 -4.20 -28.20 3.72
C ILE A 248 -5.14 -27.66 2.64
N LEU A 249 -5.81 -26.53 2.88
CA LEU A 249 -6.66 -25.82 1.93
C LEU A 249 -5.89 -25.42 0.68
N GLY A 250 -4.74 -24.76 0.83
CA GLY A 250 -3.89 -24.34 -0.30
C GLY A 250 -3.43 -25.53 -1.14
N LYS A 251 -2.98 -26.63 -0.50
CA LYS A 251 -2.61 -27.88 -1.18
C LYS A 251 -3.81 -28.50 -1.93
N ARG A 252 -4.98 -28.60 -1.29
CA ARG A 252 -6.20 -29.17 -1.90
C ARG A 252 -6.69 -28.33 -3.09
N CYS A 253 -6.63 -27.00 -3.00
CA CYS A 253 -6.99 -26.10 -4.09
C CYS A 253 -6.05 -26.26 -5.29
N ASN A 254 -4.72 -26.20 -5.07
CA ASN A 254 -3.72 -26.39 -6.13
C ASN A 254 -3.86 -27.77 -6.80
N ASN A 255 -4.11 -28.83 -6.03
CA ASN A 255 -4.32 -30.17 -6.57
C ASN A 255 -5.61 -30.29 -7.41
N ALA A 256 -6.66 -29.53 -7.09
CA ALA A 256 -7.85 -29.46 -7.92
C ALA A 256 -7.61 -28.66 -9.21
N VAL A 257 -6.91 -27.52 -9.12
CA VAL A 257 -6.56 -26.69 -10.28
C VAL A 257 -5.71 -27.48 -11.28
N ARG A 258 -4.66 -28.17 -10.82
CA ARG A 258 -3.80 -29.03 -11.67
C ARG A 258 -4.55 -30.18 -12.35
N LYS A 259 -5.66 -30.67 -11.76
CA LYS A 259 -6.52 -31.69 -12.38
C LYS A 259 -7.44 -31.14 -13.48
N LYS A 260 -7.67 -29.81 -13.51
CA LYS A 260 -8.58 -29.15 -14.47
C LYS A 260 -7.83 -28.33 -15.52
N PHE A 261 -6.62 -27.88 -15.19
CA PHE A 261 -5.70 -27.14 -16.05
C PHE A 261 -4.30 -27.76 -15.89
N PRO A 262 -4.00 -28.89 -16.57
CA PRO A 262 -2.72 -29.57 -16.42
C PRO A 262 -1.52 -28.71 -16.87
N ASP A 263 -1.73 -27.88 -17.89
CA ASP A 263 -0.69 -27.04 -18.50
C ASP A 263 -0.48 -25.68 -17.78
N SER A 264 -1.21 -25.40 -16.69
CA SER A 264 -1.14 -24.10 -16.01
C SER A 264 0.05 -23.96 -15.06
N THR A 265 0.88 -22.95 -15.33
CA THR A 265 2.01 -22.54 -14.48
C THR A 265 1.61 -21.71 -13.25
N GLU A 266 0.36 -21.22 -13.16
CA GLU A 266 -0.14 -20.45 -12.00
C GLU A 266 -0.39 -21.33 -10.76
N ALA A 267 -0.48 -22.65 -10.93
CA ALA A 267 -0.81 -23.61 -9.86
C ALA A 267 0.34 -23.87 -8.87
N GLY A 268 0.61 -22.91 -7.98
CA GLY A 268 1.66 -22.97 -6.96
C GLY A 268 1.36 -22.19 -5.68
N PHE A 269 2.40 -21.78 -4.95
CA PHE A 269 2.25 -21.08 -3.65
C PHE A 269 1.37 -19.83 -3.73
N ARG A 270 1.49 -19.04 -4.82
CA ARG A 270 0.70 -17.82 -5.07
C ARG A 270 -0.81 -18.12 -5.11
N LEU A 271 -1.22 -19.19 -5.79
CA LEU A 271 -2.61 -19.60 -5.91
C LEU A 271 -3.16 -20.23 -4.63
N GLY A 272 -2.33 -21.00 -3.92
CA GLY A 272 -2.68 -21.54 -2.60
C GLY A 272 -2.90 -20.43 -1.55
N PHE A 273 -2.01 -19.43 -1.52
CA PHE A 273 -2.15 -18.25 -0.65
C PHE A 273 -3.36 -17.38 -1.03
N TYR A 274 -3.62 -17.20 -2.34
CA TYR A 274 -4.83 -16.55 -2.83
C TYR A 274 -6.09 -17.27 -2.32
N ALA A 275 -6.19 -18.59 -2.49
CA ALA A 275 -7.31 -19.41 -2.02
C ALA A 275 -7.51 -19.28 -0.50
N TYR A 276 -6.43 -19.34 0.29
CA TYR A 276 -6.47 -19.12 1.74
C TYR A 276 -6.99 -17.73 2.10
N SER A 277 -6.44 -16.66 1.50
CA SER A 277 -6.86 -15.29 1.78
C SER A 277 -8.34 -15.03 1.48
N ARG A 278 -8.92 -15.71 0.47
CA ARG A 278 -10.34 -15.66 0.15
C ARG A 278 -11.19 -16.45 1.16
N ALA A 279 -10.71 -17.61 1.61
CA ALA A 279 -11.43 -18.46 2.57
C ALA A 279 -11.59 -17.79 3.95
N THR A 280 -10.57 -17.08 4.42
CA THR A 280 -10.57 -16.35 5.70
C THR A 280 -11.55 -15.16 5.72
N GLN A 281 -11.83 -14.54 4.57
CA GLN A 281 -12.82 -13.47 4.48
C GLN A 281 -14.25 -14.02 4.64
N PRO A 282 -15.13 -13.41 5.46
CA PRO A 282 -16.53 -13.80 5.55
C PRO A 282 -17.25 -13.73 4.19
N ARG A 283 -18.08 -14.73 3.88
CA ARG A 283 -18.71 -14.91 2.55
C ARG A 283 -19.46 -13.67 2.03
N LYS A 284 -20.04 -12.84 2.90
CA LYS A 284 -20.77 -11.61 2.54
C LYS A 284 -19.85 -10.41 2.19
N TRP A 285 -18.56 -10.46 2.53
CA TRP A 285 -17.58 -9.39 2.27
C TRP A 285 -16.57 -9.73 1.17
N ARG A 286 -16.67 -10.92 0.56
CA ARG A 286 -15.86 -11.31 -0.61
C ARG A 286 -16.33 -10.53 -1.85
N SER A 287 -15.42 -9.82 -2.51
CA SER A 287 -15.60 -9.28 -3.85
C SER A 287 -14.48 -9.81 -4.77
N PRO A 288 -14.77 -10.36 -5.97
CA PRO A 288 -16.10 -10.66 -6.53
C PRO A 288 -16.95 -11.57 -5.64
N LYS A 289 -18.28 -11.47 -5.75
CA LYS A 289 -19.19 -12.29 -4.94
C LYS A 289 -19.07 -13.78 -5.32
N PRO A 290 -19.35 -14.72 -4.40
CA PRO A 290 -19.39 -16.14 -4.70
C PRO A 290 -20.43 -16.49 -5.79
N GLN A 291 -20.00 -17.05 -6.92
CA GLN A 291 -20.92 -17.49 -7.99
C GLN A 291 -21.64 -18.81 -7.64
N VAL A 292 -20.96 -19.71 -6.90
CA VAL A 292 -21.48 -21.05 -6.55
C VAL A 292 -21.99 -21.15 -5.11
N GLN A 293 -23.02 -21.97 -4.88
CA GLN A 293 -23.54 -22.27 -3.55
C GLN A 293 -22.61 -23.21 -2.76
N ARG A 294 -22.77 -23.27 -1.42
CA ARG A 294 -22.10 -24.28 -0.59
C ARG A 294 -22.60 -25.68 -0.99
N GLY A 295 -21.70 -26.66 -1.03
CA GLY A 295 -21.99 -28.02 -1.49
C GLY A 295 -21.95 -28.21 -3.01
N ALA A 296 -21.80 -27.14 -3.81
CA ALA A 296 -21.71 -27.26 -5.25
C ALA A 296 -20.46 -28.06 -5.71
N LYS A 297 -20.65 -28.92 -6.70
CA LYS A 297 -19.60 -29.70 -7.36
C LYS A 297 -18.99 -28.84 -8.49
N VAL A 298 -17.66 -28.63 -8.46
CA VAL A 298 -16.94 -27.64 -9.30
C VAL A 298 -15.63 -28.21 -9.84
#